data_AF-X1AHR5-F1
#
_entry.id   AF-X1AHR5-F1
#
_cell.length_a   1.000
_cell.length_b   1.000
_cell.length_c   1.000
_cell.angle_alpha   90.00
_cell.angle_beta   90.00
_cell.angle_gamma   90.00
#
_symmetry.space_group_name_H-M   'P 1'
#
loop_
_entity.id
_entity.type
_entity.pdbx_description
1 polymer ?
#
loop_
_entity_poly.entity_id
_entity_poly.type
_entity_poly.pdbx_seq_one_letter_code
_entity_poly.pdbx_strand_id
1 'polypeptide(L)' 'MIQVLDRFSVQCAEAIEAGVRLIIGTDAHAPEHLNFLDLGSLTARRGWAEDRYVLNTLPVEEFLLSAQVR' A
#
# COMPACT_ATOMS: atom_id res chain seq x y z
N MET A 1 3.75 8.75 2.38
CA MET A 1 3.12 7.42 2.43
C MET A 1 1.74 7.56 1.81
N ILE A 2 1.39 6.76 0.80
CA ILE A 2 0.07 6.82 0.14
C ILE A 2 -0.66 5.50 0.35
N GLN A 3 -1.92 5.57 0.76
CA GLN A 3 -2.78 4.41 0.89
C GLN A 3 -3.37 4.02 -0.47
N VAL A 4 -3.14 2.77 -0.89
CA VAL A 4 -3.65 2.21 -2.14
C VAL A 4 -5.04 1.64 -1.89
N LEU A 5 -6.05 2.30 -2.48
CA LEU A 5 -7.43 1.84 -2.56
C LEU A 5 -7.78 1.54 -4.02
N ASP A 6 -8.89 0.82 -4.25
CA ASP A 6 -9.32 0.21 -5.52
C ASP A 6 -9.24 1.11 -6.78
N ARG A 7 -9.33 2.44 -6.67
CA ARG A 7 -9.33 3.39 -7.80
C ARG A 7 -7.95 3.93 -8.25
N PHE A 8 -6.86 3.69 -7.52
CA PHE A 8 -5.66 4.55 -7.60
C PHE A 8 -4.45 4.04 -8.41
N SER A 9 -4.64 3.20 -9.44
CA SER A 9 -3.49 2.59 -10.16
C SER A 9 -2.53 3.60 -10.82
N VAL A 10 -3.03 4.71 -11.37
CA VAL A 10 -2.19 5.77 -11.97
C VAL A 10 -1.41 6.53 -10.89
N GLN A 11 -2.08 6.86 -9.79
CA GLN A 11 -1.46 7.54 -8.65
C GLN A 11 -0.40 6.67 -7.97
N CYS A 12 -0.51 5.34 -8.04
CA CYS A 12 0.55 4.44 -7.59
C CYS A 12 1.83 4.64 -8.41
N ALA A 13 1.72 4.73 -9.75
CA ALA A 13 2.87 4.96 -10.61
C ALA A 13 3.49 6.35 -10.36
N GLU A 14 2.67 7.40 -10.28
CA GLU A 14 3.13 8.77 -9.97
C GLU A 14 3.82 8.85 -8.59
N ALA A 15 3.29 8.14 -7.59
CA ALA A 15 3.88 8.05 -6.26
C ALA A 15 5.25 7.38 -6.28
N ILE A 16 5.40 6.29 -7.06
CA ILE A 16 6.67 5.59 -7.23
C ILE A 16 7.69 6.49 -7.92
N GLU A 17 7.30 7.21 -8.97
CA GLU A 17 8.15 8.19 -9.65
C GLU A 17 8.59 9.33 -8.71
N ALA A 18 7.71 9.76 -7.80
CA ALA A 18 8.02 10.73 -6.77
C ALA A 18 8.86 10.16 -5.59
N GLY A 19 9.24 8.88 -5.63
CA GLY A 19 10.01 8.21 -4.57
C GLY A 19 9.21 7.96 -3.29
N VAL A 20 7.88 8.02 -3.34
CA VAL A 20 6.99 7.80 -2.20
C VAL A 20 6.69 6.32 -2.04
N ARG A 21 6.79 5.82 -0.80
CA ARG A 21 6.37 4.45 -0.47
C ARG A 21 4.85 4.33 -0.33
N LEU A 22 4.33 3.19 -0.77
CA LEU A 22 2.92 2.81 -0.78
C LEU A 22 2.58 1.96 0.45
N ILE A 23 1.34 2.08 0.92
CA ILE A 23 0.74 1.18 1.92
C ILE A 23 -0.62 0.70 1.40
N ILE A 24 -0.93 -0.58 1.58
CA ILE A 24 -2.22 -1.17 1.19
C ILE A 24 -3.08 -1.30 2.44
N GLY A 25 -4.30 -0.77 2.38
CA GLY A 25 -5.27 -0.83 3.47
C GLY A 25 -6.69 -0.66 2.96
N THR A 26 -7.65 -1.33 3.61
CA THR A 26 -9.04 -1.41 3.15
C THR A 26 -9.99 -0.40 3.80
N ASP A 27 -9.50 0.41 4.74
CA ASP A 27 -10.34 1.28 5.57
C ASP A 27 -11.51 0.50 6.22
N ALA A 28 -11.16 -0.63 6.83
CA ALA A 28 -12.13 -1.57 7.36
C ALA A 28 -12.87 -0.99 8.57
N HIS A 29 -14.21 -0.93 8.44
CA HIS A 29 -15.14 -0.59 9.52
C HIS A 29 -15.89 -1.82 10.05
N ALA A 30 -15.65 -2.98 9.42
CA ALA A 30 -16.13 -4.30 9.82
C ALA A 30 -15.11 -5.38 9.38
N PRO A 31 -15.01 -6.54 10.07
CA PRO A 31 -14.03 -7.58 9.73
C PRO A 31 -14.09 -8.06 8.28
N GLU A 32 -15.29 -8.09 7.70
CA GLU A 32 -15.53 -8.53 6.33
C GLU A 32 -14.84 -7.63 5.29
N HIS A 33 -14.56 -6.37 5.63
CA HIS A 33 -13.87 -5.43 4.75
C HIS A 33 -12.38 -5.76 4.58
N LEU A 34 -11.80 -6.59 5.46
CA LEU A 34 -10.42 -7.06 5.29
C LEU A 34 -10.26 -7.93 4.03
N ASN A 35 -11.36 -8.55 3.56
CA ASN A 35 -11.36 -9.32 2.31
C ASN A 35 -11.07 -8.45 1.07
N PHE A 36 -11.15 -7.12 1.19
CA PHE A 36 -10.81 -6.20 0.09
C PHE A 36 -9.31 -5.95 -0.06
N LEU A 37 -8.45 -6.52 0.80
CA LEU A 37 -6.99 -6.34 0.72
C LEU A 37 -6.44 -6.77 -0.65
N ASP A 38 -7.02 -7.82 -1.23
CA ASP A 38 -6.65 -8.32 -2.55
C ASP A 38 -6.90 -7.28 -3.66
N LEU A 39 -7.94 -6.45 -3.53
CA LEU A 39 -8.20 -5.36 -4.47
C LEU A 39 -7.07 -4.33 -4.44
N GLY A 40 -6.59 -3.98 -3.24
CA GLY A 40 -5.46 -3.07 -3.07
C GLY A 40 -4.16 -3.62 -3.67
N SER A 41 -3.89 -4.92 -3.47
CA SER A 41 -2.76 -5.62 -4.11
C SER A 41 -2.85 -5.60 -5.64
N LEU A 42 -4.03 -5.89 -6.20
CA LEU A 42 -4.27 -5.83 -7.63
C LEU A 42 -4.08 -4.42 -8.20
N THR A 43 -4.52 -3.39 -7.47
CA THR A 43 -4.33 -1.99 -7.88
C THR A 43 -2.85 -1.59 -7.85
N ALA A 44 -2.10 -1.97 -6.82
CA ALA A 44 -0.66 -1.74 -6.75
C ALA A 44 0.07 -2.40 -7.93
N ARG A 45 -0.28 -3.66 -8.26
CA ARG A 45 0.28 -4.37 -9.42
C ARG A 45 -0.07 -3.68 -10.75
N ARG A 46 -1.29 -3.15 -10.89
CA ARG A 46 -1.69 -2.36 -12.09
C ARG A 46 -0.90 -1.07 -12.21
N GLY A 47 -0.54 -0.44 -11.10
CA GLY A 47 0.36 0.72 -11.04
C GLY A 47 1.84 0.39 -11.10
N TRP A 48 2.19 -0.86 -11.47
CA TRP A 48 3.56 -1.36 -11.61
C TRP A 48 4.39 -1.27 -10.33
N ALA A 49 3.74 -1.34 -9.17
CA ALA A 49 4.42 -1.36 -7.88
C ALA A 49 5.15 -2.68 -7.67
N GLU A 50 6.46 -2.58 -7.46
CA GLU A 50 7.31 -3.67 -6.97
C GLU A 50 7.31 -3.71 -5.42
N ASP A 51 7.71 -4.85 -4.86
CA ASP A 51 7.74 -5.12 -3.42
C ASP A 51 8.46 -4.05 -2.60
N ARG A 52 9.61 -3.56 -3.09
CA ARG A 52 10.42 -2.51 -2.46
C ARG A 52 9.69 -1.19 -2.24
N TYR A 53 8.62 -0.94 -3.00
CA TYR A 53 7.83 0.28 -2.89
C TYR A 53 6.63 0.11 -1.94
N VAL A 54 6.27 -1.12 -1.54
CA VAL A 54 5.07 -1.41 -0.75
C VAL A 54 5.47 -1.79 0.67
N LEU A 55 5.09 -0.99 1.66
CA LEU A 55 5.46 -1.18 3.07
C LEU A 55 4.93 -2.49 3.66
N ASN A 56 3.76 -2.98 3.22
CA ASN A 56 3.16 -4.20 3.74
C ASN A 56 3.99 -5.47 3.47
N THR A 57 5.00 -5.41 2.60
CA THR A 57 5.90 -6.55 2.30
C THR A 57 7.04 -6.68 3.31
N LEU A 58 7.29 -5.64 4.11
CA LEU A 58 8.33 -5.65 5.12
C LEU A 58 7.98 -6.59 6.29
N PRO A 59 8.98 -7.17 6.96
CA PRO A 59 8.79 -7.81 8.26
C PRO A 59 8.13 -6.85 9.25
N VAL A 60 7.36 -7.38 10.21
CA VAL A 60 6.52 -6.56 11.09
C VAL A 60 7.34 -5.54 11.90
N GLU A 61 8.54 -5.91 12.34
CA GLU A 61 9.44 -5.04 13.07
C GLU A 61 9.90 -3.85 12.22
N GLU A 62 10.28 -4.11 10.97
CA GLU A 62 10.70 -3.08 10.01
C GLU A 62 9.54 -2.16 9.60
N PHE A 63 8.35 -2.75 9.42
CA PHE A 63 7.13 -1.99 9.13
C PHE A 63 6.82 -1.02 10.28
N LEU A 64 6.84 -1.49 11.53
CA LEU A 64 6.57 -0.67 12.71
C LEU A 64 7.61 0.44 12.88
N LEU A 65 8.90 0.16 12.63
CA LEU A 65 9.94 1.19 12.62
C LEU A 65 9.68 2.25 11.54
N SER A 66 9.21 1.85 10.37
CA SER A 66 8.89 2.79 9.28
C SER A 66 7.69 3.70 9.58
N ALA A 67 6.76 3.25 10.42
CA ALA A 67 5.60 4.02 10.87
C ALA A 67 5.94 4.92 12.08
N GLN A 68 6.97 4.56 12.85
CA GLN A 68 7.50 5.35 13.97
C GLN A 68 8.46 6.43 13.46
N VAL A 69 7.95 7.33 12.62
CA VAL A 69 8.64 8.60 12.34
C VAL A 69 8.43 9.51 13.56
N ARG A 70 9.54 9.95 14.15
CA ARG A 70 9.58 10.97 15.21
C ARG A 70 9.15 12.33 14.69
#